data_AF-A0A6J7ISM7-F1
#
_entry.id   AF-A0A6J7ISM7-F1
#
_cell.length_a   1.000
_cell.length_b   1.000
_cell.length_c   1.000
_cell.angle_alpha   90.00
_cell.angle_beta   90.00
_cell.angle_gamma   90.00
#
_symmetry.space_group_name_H-M   'P 1'
#
loop_
_entity.id
_entity.type
_entity.pdbx_description
1 polymer ?
#
loop_
_entity_poly.entity_id
_entity_poly.type
_entity_poly.pdbx_seq_one_letter_code
_entity_poly.pdbx_strand_id
1 'polypeptide(L)'
;MPAPRHSAEDVDAAVAALTDDVERFAHAQEIVTHAAPGLQRILGEALHAGGFFDGAHEAEVARAAAVEDPAERQAAIRVLLAEESRLGMLIGAAVGIELARELDRRSTRPSGTAPEEGTG
;
A
#
# COMPACT_ATOMS: atom_id res chain seq x y z
N MET A 1 23.07 11.83 5.88
CA MET A 1 21.91 11.12 5.28
C MET A 1 22.18 9.63 5.43
N PRO A 2 21.45 8.87 6.26
CA PRO A 2 21.60 7.42 6.26
C PRO A 2 21.21 6.87 4.88
N ALA A 3 21.99 5.94 4.35
CA ALA A 3 21.73 5.31 3.05
C ALA A 3 20.36 4.62 3.04
N PRO A 4 19.67 4.55 1.89
CA PRO A 4 18.44 3.75 1.78
C PRO A 4 18.77 2.31 2.20
N ARG A 5 18.00 1.77 3.17
CA ARG A 5 18.26 0.44 3.78
C ARG A 5 18.07 -0.72 2.80
N HIS A 6 17.45 -0.50 1.65
CA HIS A 6 17.19 -1.48 0.60
C HIS A 6 17.38 -0.85 -0.78
N SER A 7 17.95 -1.60 -1.71
CA SER A 7 18.12 -1.23 -3.12
C SER A 7 16.89 -1.61 -3.96
N ALA A 8 16.82 -1.13 -5.21
CA ALA A 8 15.76 -1.55 -6.14
C ALA A 8 15.83 -3.06 -6.45
N GLU A 9 17.05 -3.61 -6.57
CA GLU A 9 17.28 -5.03 -6.80
C GLU A 9 16.76 -5.89 -5.63
N ASP A 10 16.93 -5.42 -4.38
CA ASP A 10 16.37 -6.12 -3.21
C ASP A 10 14.83 -6.17 -3.25
N VAL A 11 14.20 -5.11 -3.78
CA VAL A 11 12.74 -5.04 -3.93
C VAL A 11 12.28 -6.01 -5.02
N ASP A 12 12.94 -6.05 -6.17
CA ASP A 12 12.61 -6.97 -7.26
C ASP A 12 12.75 -8.44 -6.82
N ALA A 13 13.81 -8.77 -6.08
CA ALA A 13 14.01 -10.11 -5.51
C ALA A 13 12.91 -10.50 -4.51
N ALA A 14 12.46 -9.56 -3.68
CA ALA A 14 11.36 -9.79 -2.75
C ALA A 14 10.02 -10.02 -3.47
N VAL A 15 9.77 -9.30 -4.58
CA VAL A 15 8.57 -9.50 -5.42
C VAL A 15 8.58 -10.88 -6.08
N ALA A 16 9.72 -11.32 -6.60
CA ALA A 16 9.87 -12.67 -7.17
C ALA A 16 9.54 -13.74 -6.11
N ALA A 17 10.10 -13.62 -4.91
CA ALA A 17 9.84 -14.56 -3.81
C ALA A 17 8.36 -14.62 -3.38
N LEU A 18 7.62 -13.50 -3.46
CA LEU A 18 6.17 -13.48 -3.18
C LEU A 18 5.34 -14.17 -4.27
N THR A 19 5.86 -14.23 -5.50
CA THR A 19 5.19 -14.87 -6.64
C THR A 19 5.38 -16.39 -6.59
N ASP A 20 6.53 -16.85 -6.10
CA ASP A 20 6.86 -18.27 -5.98
C ASP A 20 6.14 -18.98 -4.81
N ASP A 21 5.71 -18.24 -3.79
CA ASP A 21 5.03 -18.76 -2.59
C ASP A 21 3.60 -18.19 -2.46
N VAL A 22 2.68 -18.78 -3.24
CA VAL A 22 1.27 -18.37 -3.33
C VAL A 22 0.53 -18.53 -2.00
N GLU A 23 0.86 -19.55 -1.19
CA GLU A 23 0.22 -19.79 0.10
C GLU A 23 0.57 -18.71 1.12
N ARG A 24 1.83 -18.26 1.13
CA ARG A 24 2.26 -17.14 1.97
C ARG A 24 1.53 -15.85 1.64
N PHE A 25 1.32 -15.57 0.35
CA PHE A 25 0.55 -14.40 -0.07
C PHE A 25 -0.91 -14.51 0.35
N ALA A 26 -1.55 -15.66 0.15
CA ALA A 26 -2.93 -15.90 0.56
C ALA A 26 -3.13 -15.74 2.08
N HIS A 27 -2.21 -16.26 2.89
CA HIS A 27 -2.26 -16.10 4.34
C HIS A 27 -2.14 -14.63 4.77
N ALA A 28 -1.25 -13.86 4.12
CA ALA A 28 -1.14 -12.42 4.35
C ALA A 28 -2.45 -11.68 4.01
N GLN A 29 -3.13 -12.06 2.92
CA GLN A 29 -4.42 -11.49 2.56
C GLN A 29 -5.51 -11.76 3.61
N GLU A 30 -5.51 -12.95 4.20
CA GLU A 30 -6.48 -13.35 5.22
C GLU A 30 -6.36 -12.51 6.50
N ILE A 31 -5.11 -12.30 6.97
CA ILE A 31 -4.79 -11.43 8.12
C ILE A 31 -5.19 -9.98 7.83
N VAL A 32 -4.85 -9.48 6.64
CA VAL A 32 -5.13 -8.10 6.22
C VAL A 32 -6.63 -7.84 6.08
N THR A 33 -7.42 -8.84 5.68
CA THR A 33 -8.88 -8.73 5.55
C THR A 33 -9.55 -8.29 6.87
N HIS A 34 -9.01 -8.74 8.00
CA HIS A 34 -9.51 -8.35 9.33
C HIS A 34 -9.17 -6.89 9.69
N ALA A 35 -8.10 -6.35 9.12
CA ALA A 35 -7.65 -4.96 9.28
C ALA A 35 -8.16 -4.02 8.18
N ALA A 36 -8.88 -4.54 7.17
CA ALA A 36 -9.27 -3.81 5.97
C ALA A 36 -9.99 -2.47 6.23
N PRO A 37 -10.92 -2.34 7.20
CA PRO A 37 -11.56 -1.05 7.47
C PRO A 37 -10.62 0.04 8.01
N GLY A 38 -9.57 -0.36 8.74
CA GLY A 38 -8.53 0.57 9.22
C GLY A 38 -7.60 1.00 8.10
N LEU A 39 -7.20 0.05 7.26
CA LEU A 39 -6.33 0.30 6.10
C LEU A 39 -7.02 1.18 5.05
N GLN A 40 -8.31 0.97 4.80
CA GLN A 40 -9.09 1.82 3.90
C GLN A 40 -9.11 3.29 4.34
N ARG A 41 -9.19 3.57 5.65
CA ARG A 41 -9.11 4.93 6.18
C ARG A 41 -7.75 5.57 5.91
N ILE A 42 -6.67 4.87 6.25
CA ILE A 42 -5.30 5.36 6.04
C ILE A 42 -5.04 5.58 4.54
N LEU A 43 -5.47 4.66 3.70
CA LEU A 43 -5.34 4.77 2.25
C LEU A 43 -6.14 5.96 1.70
N GLY A 44 -7.38 6.15 2.16
CA GLY A 44 -8.21 7.29 1.79
C GLY A 44 -7.59 8.62 2.20
N GLU A 45 -7.04 8.71 3.42
CA GLU A 45 -6.32 9.90 3.91
C GLU A 45 -5.05 10.16 3.08
N ALA A 46 -4.26 9.13 2.76
CA ALA A 46 -3.06 9.25 1.96
C ALA A 46 -3.36 9.70 0.52
N LEU A 47 -4.40 9.14 -0.09
CA LEU A 47 -4.86 9.53 -1.43
C LEU A 47 -5.37 10.98 -1.45
N HIS A 48 -6.09 11.40 -0.42
CA HIS A 48 -6.58 12.77 -0.29
C HIS A 48 -5.44 13.77 -0.03
N ALA A 49 -4.52 13.46 0.88
CA ALA A 49 -3.36 14.30 1.20
C ALA A 49 -2.36 14.41 0.05
N GLY A 50 -2.25 13.38 -0.78
CA GLY A 50 -1.43 13.38 -2.00
C GLY A 50 -2.04 14.13 -3.18
N GLY A 51 -3.26 14.67 -3.05
CA GLY A 51 -3.97 15.33 -4.15
C GLY A 51 -4.43 14.37 -5.25
N PHE A 52 -4.46 13.06 -5.00
CA PHE A 52 -4.74 12.08 -6.06
C PHE A 52 -6.18 12.13 -6.58
N PHE A 53 -7.12 12.59 -5.75
CA PHE A 53 -8.53 12.77 -6.11
C PHE A 53 -8.95 14.24 -5.97
N ASP A 54 -8.03 15.16 -6.20
CA ASP A 54 -8.31 16.59 -6.16
C ASP A 54 -8.91 17.09 -7.49
N GLY A 55 -9.06 18.42 -7.61
CA GLY A 55 -9.63 19.04 -8.81
C GLY A 55 -8.85 18.78 -10.10
N ALA A 56 -7.56 18.40 -10.03
CA ALA A 56 -6.78 18.04 -11.21
C ALA A 56 -7.20 16.66 -11.75
N HIS A 57 -7.48 15.71 -10.86
CA HIS A 57 -8.00 14.39 -11.24
C HIS A 57 -9.39 14.50 -11.88
N GLU A 58 -10.30 15.25 -11.27
CA GLU A 58 -11.63 15.53 -11.83
C GLU A 58 -11.54 16.16 -13.24
N ALA A 59 -10.56 17.05 -13.47
CA ALA A 59 -10.33 17.66 -14.77
C ALA A 59 -9.76 16.69 -15.82
N GLU A 60 -8.97 15.69 -15.42
CA GLU A 60 -8.50 14.62 -16.31
C GLU A 60 -9.64 13.66 -16.67
N VAL A 61 -10.47 13.27 -15.70
CA VAL A 61 -11.66 12.45 -15.94
C VAL A 61 -12.63 13.17 -16.88
N ALA A 62 -12.90 14.45 -16.64
CA ALA A 62 -13.76 15.25 -17.51
C ALA A 62 -13.19 15.37 -18.94
N ARG A 63 -11.86 15.54 -19.07
CA ARG A 63 -11.19 15.57 -20.37
C ARG A 63 -11.32 14.25 -21.11
N ALA A 64 -11.05 13.12 -20.45
CA ALA A 64 -11.19 11.81 -21.04
C ALA A 64 -12.64 11.53 -21.47
N ALA A 65 -13.62 11.94 -20.65
CA ALA A 65 -15.05 11.77 -20.94
C ALA A 65 -15.54 12.64 -22.12
N ALA A 66 -14.93 13.82 -22.33
CA ALA A 66 -15.30 14.75 -23.40
C ALA A 66 -14.83 14.34 -24.79
N VAL A 67 -13.92 13.36 -24.90
CA VAL A 67 -13.41 12.86 -26.20
C VAL A 67 -14.57 12.34 -27.04
N GLU A 68 -14.74 12.88 -28.25
CA GLU A 68 -15.88 12.59 -29.12
C GLU A 68 -15.81 11.18 -29.71
N ASP A 69 -14.64 10.79 -30.23
CA ASP A 69 -14.44 9.48 -30.82
C ASP A 69 -14.52 8.37 -29.74
N PRO A 70 -15.40 7.36 -29.88
CA PRO A 70 -15.56 6.32 -28.88
C PRO A 70 -14.30 5.47 -28.63
N ALA A 71 -13.48 5.21 -29.65
CA ALA A 71 -12.27 4.41 -29.51
C ALA A 71 -11.16 5.22 -28.81
N GLU A 72 -10.99 6.49 -29.17
CA GLU A 72 -10.07 7.41 -28.50
C GLU A 72 -10.48 7.64 -27.04
N ARG A 73 -11.77 7.82 -26.77
CA ARG A 73 -12.31 7.93 -25.41
C ARG A 73 -12.00 6.68 -24.59
N GLN A 74 -12.20 5.50 -25.17
CA GLN A 74 -11.89 4.25 -24.48
C GLN A 74 -10.38 4.12 -24.19
N ALA A 75 -9.52 4.54 -25.12
CA ALA A 75 -8.08 4.54 -24.91
C ALA A 75 -7.68 5.51 -23.79
N ALA A 76 -8.21 6.74 -23.79
CA ALA A 76 -7.97 7.73 -22.75
C ALA A 76 -8.37 7.24 -21.35
N ILE A 77 -9.56 6.63 -21.23
CA ILE A 77 -10.03 6.04 -19.96
C ILE A 77 -9.09 4.90 -19.51
N ARG A 78 -8.63 4.04 -20.42
CA ARG A 78 -7.71 2.94 -20.06
C ARG A 78 -6.37 3.46 -19.54
N VAL A 79 -5.85 4.54 -20.12
CA VAL A 79 -4.62 5.19 -19.64
C VAL A 79 -4.84 5.70 -18.22
N LEU A 80 -5.93 6.44 -17.98
CA LEU A 80 -6.27 6.97 -16.66
C LEU A 80 -6.37 5.85 -15.60
N LEU A 81 -7.09 4.76 -15.90
CA LEU A 81 -7.21 3.60 -15.01
C LEU A 81 -5.86 2.90 -14.74
N ALA A 82 -4.98 2.83 -15.75
CA ALA A 82 -3.65 2.24 -15.58
C ALA A 82 -2.77 3.09 -14.66
N GLU A 83 -2.85 4.42 -14.79
CA GLU A 83 -2.16 5.36 -13.90
C GLU A 83 -2.67 5.25 -12.46
N GLU A 84 -3.98 5.26 -12.26
CA GLU A 84 -4.60 5.07 -10.94
C GLU A 84 -4.20 3.75 -10.30
N SER A 85 -4.21 2.66 -11.06
CA SER A 85 -3.81 1.34 -10.59
C SER A 85 -2.35 1.33 -10.15
N ARG A 86 -1.46 1.95 -10.93
CA ARG A 86 -0.04 2.08 -10.58
C ARG A 86 0.15 2.87 -9.28
N LEU A 87 -0.62 3.94 -9.10
CA LEU A 87 -0.54 4.78 -7.91
C LEU A 87 -1.09 4.06 -6.67
N GLY A 88 -2.24 3.40 -6.80
CA GLY A 88 -2.81 2.56 -5.74
C GLY A 88 -1.86 1.46 -5.31
N MET A 89 -1.18 0.81 -6.25
CA MET A 89 -0.14 -0.19 -5.96
C MET A 89 1.05 0.41 -5.18
N LEU A 90 1.57 1.58 -5.61
CA LEU A 90 2.68 2.25 -4.92
C LEU A 90 2.32 2.63 -3.47
N ILE A 91 1.13 3.20 -3.27
CA ILE A 91 0.66 3.59 -1.93
C ILE A 91 0.41 2.33 -1.09
N GLY A 92 -0.24 1.30 -1.65
CA GLY A 92 -0.46 0.03 -0.98
C GLY A 92 0.83 -0.63 -0.51
N ALA A 93 1.85 -0.66 -1.36
CA ALA A 93 3.17 -1.17 -1.01
C ALA A 93 3.84 -0.36 0.11
N ALA A 94 3.78 0.98 0.04
CA ALA A 94 4.34 1.85 1.07
C ALA A 94 3.65 1.65 2.43
N VAL A 95 2.30 1.56 2.44
CA VAL A 95 1.53 1.26 3.66
C VAL A 95 1.90 -0.13 4.20
N GLY A 96 2.06 -1.14 3.33
CA GLY A 96 2.48 -2.48 3.71
C GLY A 96 3.87 -2.50 4.39
N ILE A 97 4.83 -1.76 3.84
CA ILE A 97 6.19 -1.64 4.42
C ILE A 97 6.14 -1.01 5.82
N GLU A 98 5.40 0.09 5.99
CA GLU A 98 5.29 0.74 7.30
C GLU A 98 4.52 -0.10 8.31
N LEU A 99 3.48 -0.83 7.88
CA LEU A 99 2.74 -1.74 8.74
C LEU A 99 3.63 -2.89 9.24
N ALA A 100 4.43 -3.49 8.35
CA ALA A 100 5.38 -4.54 8.71
C ALA A 100 6.39 -4.03 9.75
N ARG A 101 6.97 -2.85 9.53
CA ARG A 101 7.87 -2.19 10.50
C ARG A 101 7.21 -1.98 11.85
N GLU A 102 5.95 -1.55 11.87
CA GLU A 102 5.21 -1.35 13.12
C GLU A 102 4.89 -2.66 13.85
N LEU A 103 4.61 -3.74 13.11
CA LEU A 103 4.44 -5.07 13.69
C LEU A 103 5.74 -5.58 14.31
N ASP A 104 6.88 -5.46 13.60
CA ASP A 104 8.20 -5.84 14.12
C ASP A 104 8.56 -5.07 15.40
N ARG A 105 8.32 -3.75 15.43
CA ARG A 105 8.55 -2.93 16.63
C ARG A 105 7.74 -3.42 17.82
N ARG A 106 6.48 -3.83 17.61
CA ARG A 106 5.62 -4.35 18.67
C ARG A 106 6.04 -5.74 19.14
N SER A 107 6.51 -6.60 18.24
CA SER A 107 7.05 -7.93 18.56
C SER A 107 8.37 -7.87 19.32
N THR A 108 9.19 -6.83 19.08
CA THR A 108 10.51 -6.66 19.71
C THR A 108 10.43 -5.91 21.04
N ARG A 109 9.28 -5.33 21.42
CA ARG A 109 9.09 -4.75 22.75
C ARG A 109 9.05 -5.88 23.76
N PRO A 110 9.98 -5.99 24.72
CA PRO A 110 9.87 -6.98 25.78
C PRO A 110 8.56 -6.71 26.50
N SER A 111 7.70 -7.73 26.60
CA SER A 111 6.57 -7.74 27.52
C SER A 111 7.08 -7.24 28.86
N GLY A 112 6.58 -6.08 29.30
CA GLY A 112 7.05 -5.43 30.51
C GLY A 112 7.10 -6.43 31.66
N THR A 113 8.30 -6.58 32.22
CA THR A 113 8.64 -7.16 33.53
C THR A 113 7.43 -7.65 34.34
N ALA A 114 7.28 -8.97 34.42
CA ALA A 114 6.64 -9.58 35.57
C ALA A 114 7.41 -9.18 36.84
N PRO A 115 6.74 -8.80 37.94
CA PRO A 115 7.40 -8.77 39.24
C PRO A 115 7.55 -10.23 39.71
N GLU A 116 8.75 -10.80 39.58
CA GLU A 116 9.09 -12.04 40.30
C GLU A 116 9.30 -11.71 41.79
N GLU A 117 8.29 -12.09 42.57
CA GLU A 117 8.32 -12.85 43.83
C GLU A 117 9.36 -12.54 44.93
N GLY A 118 8.85 -12.42 46.18
CA GLY A 118 9.43 -13.20 47.29
C GLY A 118 9.89 -12.45 48.54
N THR A 119 9.15 -12.71 49.63
CA THR A 119 9.66 -12.96 50.99
C THR A 119 9.96 -11.77 51.91
N GLY A 120 9.01 -11.53 52.82
CA GLY A 120 9.19 -10.92 54.13
C GLY A 120 8.05 -11.34 55.05
#